data_AF-A0A349L399-F1
#
_entry.id   AF-A0A349L399-F1
#
_cell.length_a   1.000
_cell.length_b   1.000
_cell.length_c   1.000
_cell.angle_alpha   90.00
_cell.angle_beta   90.00
_cell.angle_gamma   90.00
#
_symmetry.space_group_name_H-M   'P 1'
#
loop_
_entity.id
_entity.type
_entity.pdbx_description
1 polymer ?
#
loop_
_entity_poly.entity_id
_entity_poly.type
_entity_poly.pdbx_seq_one_letter_code
_entity_poly.pdbx_strand_id
1 'polypeptide(L)'
;GEIVKDVSYDVGGLYYFYPSNGLSTNANTFELYGQIGYGPAYVKYSQSTTNLFGTADSKNSGYIDVGFNYEVAPSYTLNLHAGHQNVKNNSDFSYSDYKIGVTKDFGFMTVALAAIKADTDVYVSPSGKSLAKTGVTLIVAKTF
;
A
#
# COMPACT_ATOMS: atom_id res chain seq x y z
N GLY A 1 13.93 13.50 3.39
CA GLY A 1 15.06 14.14 4.08
C GLY A 1 15.44 13.32 5.30
N GLU A 2 16.24 13.89 6.20
CA GLU A 2 16.67 13.26 7.44
C GLU A 2 16.31 14.18 8.62
N ILE A 3 15.66 13.66 9.66
CA ILE A 3 15.24 14.43 10.84
C ILE A 3 16.43 14.55 11.80
N VAL A 4 17.02 13.40 12.10
CA VAL A 4 18.23 13.19 12.88
C VAL A 4 18.95 11.99 12.27
N LYS A 5 20.21 11.79 12.65
CA LYS A 5 21.03 10.68 12.15
C LYS A 5 20.25 9.35 12.13
N ASP A 6 20.22 8.70 10.98
CA ASP A 6 19.60 7.41 10.69
C ASP A 6 18.05 7.40 10.70
N VAL A 7 17.40 8.54 10.98
CA VAL A 7 15.93 8.71 10.95
C VAL A 7 15.55 9.57 9.76
N SER A 8 15.00 8.92 8.73
CA SER A 8 14.56 9.59 7.51
C SER A 8 13.09 10.00 7.59
N TYR A 9 12.72 10.99 6.78
CA TYR A 9 11.32 11.36 6.57
C TYR A 9 11.01 11.58 5.09
N ASP A 10 9.77 11.33 4.70
CA ASP A 10 9.22 11.64 3.40
C ASP A 10 7.79 12.16 3.55
N VAL A 11 7.44 13.19 2.80
CA VAL A 11 6.11 13.80 2.81
C VAL A 11 5.70 14.10 1.38
N GLY A 12 4.45 13.81 1.04
CA GLY A 12 4.00 13.97 -0.32
C GLY A 12 2.49 13.84 -0.47
N GLY A 13 2.05 13.78 -1.72
CA GLY A 13 0.67 13.54 -2.07
C GLY A 13 0.53 12.49 -3.16
N LEU A 14 -0.59 11.78 -3.15
CA LEU A 14 -0.97 10.79 -4.15
C LEU A 14 -2.30 11.22 -4.77
N TYR A 15 -2.34 11.36 -6.09
CA TYR A 15 -3.57 11.61 -6.81
C TYR A 15 -3.93 10.42 -7.70
N TYR A 16 -5.07 9.81 -7.41
CA TYR A 16 -5.64 8.73 -8.19
C TYR A 16 -6.65 9.31 -9.15
N PHE A 17 -6.28 9.34 -10.43
CA PHE A 17 -7.14 9.83 -11.50
C PHE A 17 -7.77 8.67 -12.26
N TYR A 18 -9.09 8.66 -12.34
CA TYR A 18 -9.89 7.71 -13.13
C TYR A 18 -10.49 8.47 -14.32
N PRO A 19 -9.85 8.44 -15.51
CA PRO A 19 -10.24 9.29 -16.65
C PRO A 19 -11.67 9.06 -17.15
N SER A 20 -12.17 7.84 -17.00
CA SER A 20 -13.53 7.44 -17.41
C SER A 20 -14.48 7.29 -16.22
N ASN A 21 -14.23 8.01 -15.12
CA ASN A 21 -15.10 7.95 -13.95
C ASN A 21 -16.49 8.55 -14.24
N GLY A 22 -17.53 7.72 -14.13
CA GLY A 22 -18.94 8.13 -14.22
C GLY A 22 -19.76 7.73 -13.00
N LEU A 23 -19.13 7.40 -11.87
CA LEU A 23 -19.82 7.03 -10.63
C LEU A 23 -20.52 8.24 -10.01
N SER A 24 -21.65 8.00 -9.32
CA SER A 24 -22.40 9.05 -8.61
C SER A 24 -21.55 9.74 -7.54
N THR A 25 -20.74 8.96 -6.83
CA THR A 25 -19.69 9.47 -5.95
C THR A 25 -18.36 9.44 -6.69
N ASN A 26 -17.66 10.58 -6.73
CA ASN A 26 -16.40 10.70 -7.44
C ASN A 26 -15.34 9.73 -6.88
N ALA A 27 -14.74 8.92 -7.77
CA ALA A 27 -13.66 7.99 -7.43
C ALA A 27 -12.27 8.61 -7.42
N ASN A 28 -12.10 9.78 -8.04
CA ASN A 28 -10.83 10.49 -7.99
C ASN A 28 -10.48 10.81 -6.54
N THR A 29 -9.32 10.33 -6.12
CA THR A 29 -8.90 10.39 -4.72
C THR A 29 -7.60 11.17 -4.61
N PHE A 30 -7.56 12.16 -3.73
CA PHE A 30 -6.33 12.85 -3.37
C PHE A 30 -5.98 12.57 -1.92
N GLU A 31 -4.77 12.08 -1.69
CA GLU A 31 -4.24 11.77 -0.36
C GLU A 31 -2.97 12.57 -0.11
N LEU A 32 -2.78 12.99 1.14
CA LEU A 32 -1.51 13.49 1.64
C LEU A 32 -0.90 12.42 2.54
N TYR A 33 0.42 12.26 2.50
CA TYR A 33 1.10 11.30 3.35
C TYR A 33 2.34 11.87 4.01
N GLY A 34 2.68 11.27 5.14
CA GLY A 34 3.98 11.39 5.79
C GLY A 34 4.51 10.01 6.14
N GLN A 35 5.81 9.84 6.03
CA GLN A 35 6.53 8.62 6.35
C GLN A 35 7.76 8.95 7.19
N ILE A 36 8.05 8.07 8.15
CA ILE A 36 9.28 8.05 8.93
C ILE A 36 9.95 6.71 8.70
N GLY A 37 11.26 6.72 8.43
CA GLY A 37 12.08 5.52 8.25
C GLY A 37 13.20 5.43 9.26
N TYR A 38 13.55 4.21 9.66
CA TYR A 38 14.72 3.92 10.49
C TYR A 38 15.31 2.56 10.10
N GLY A 39 16.53 2.58 9.56
CA GLY A 39 17.18 1.39 9.01
C GLY A 39 16.30 0.67 7.97
N PRO A 40 16.04 -0.64 8.10
CA PRO A 40 15.21 -1.40 7.15
C PRO A 40 13.69 -1.15 7.31
N ALA A 41 13.26 -0.43 8.34
CA ALA A 41 11.87 -0.28 8.70
C ALA A 41 11.33 1.11 8.34
N TYR A 42 10.02 1.19 8.11
CA TYR A 42 9.32 2.46 8.00
C TYR A 42 7.90 2.38 8.55
N VAL A 43 7.36 3.55 8.91
CA VAL A 43 5.93 3.76 9.17
C VAL A 43 5.47 4.93 8.30
N LYS A 44 4.37 4.74 7.59
CA LYS A 44 3.74 5.72 6.74
C LYS A 44 2.28 5.88 7.11
N TYR A 45 1.80 7.13 7.10
CA TYR A 45 0.40 7.46 7.24
C TYR A 45 -0.05 8.30 6.05
N SER A 46 -1.11 7.87 5.38
CA SER A 46 -1.80 8.60 4.32
C SER A 46 -3.19 9.01 4.81
N GLN A 47 -3.62 10.22 4.45
CA GLN A 47 -4.96 10.72 4.73
C GLN A 47 -5.62 11.26 3.46
N SER A 48 -6.82 10.76 3.15
CA SER A 48 -7.61 11.26 2.04
C SER A 48 -8.18 12.65 2.32
N THR A 49 -8.03 13.54 1.35
CA THR A 49 -8.57 14.91 1.41
C THR A 49 -9.86 15.06 0.56
N THR A 50 -10.23 14.00 -0.14
CA THR A 50 -11.44 13.80 -0.94
C THR A 50 -12.11 12.50 -0.51
N ASN A 51 -13.26 12.16 -1.13
CA ASN A 51 -13.83 10.81 -0.98
C ASN A 51 -12.82 9.76 -1.43
N LEU A 52 -12.74 8.66 -0.66
CA LEU A 52 -11.86 7.54 -0.88
C LEU A 52 -12.48 6.56 -1.90
N PHE A 53 -11.92 6.52 -3.11
CA PHE A 53 -12.22 5.56 -4.16
C PHE A 53 -13.72 5.37 -4.47
N GLY A 54 -14.49 6.46 -4.44
CA GLY A 54 -15.92 6.44 -4.77
C GLY A 54 -16.82 6.06 -3.59
N THR A 55 -16.26 5.93 -2.39
CA THR A 55 -17.02 5.74 -1.16
C THR A 55 -17.62 7.09 -0.73
N ALA A 56 -18.94 7.18 -0.63
CA ALA A 56 -19.61 8.41 -0.25
C ALA A 56 -19.23 8.84 1.18
N ASP A 57 -19.13 10.16 1.41
CA ASP A 57 -18.87 10.77 2.73
C ASP A 57 -17.64 10.22 3.47
N SER A 58 -16.60 9.84 2.72
CA SER A 58 -15.41 9.15 3.25
C SER A 58 -14.14 10.01 3.27
N LYS A 59 -14.28 11.33 3.10
CA LYS A 59 -13.15 12.26 3.25
C LYS A 59 -12.53 12.15 4.64
N ASN A 60 -11.20 12.26 4.72
CA ASN A 60 -10.39 11.99 5.91
C ASN A 60 -10.35 10.51 6.31
N SER A 61 -10.50 9.61 5.34
CA SER A 61 -10.10 8.22 5.51
C SER A 61 -8.58 8.15 5.69
N GLY A 62 -8.11 7.24 6.52
CA GLY A 62 -6.70 7.12 6.88
C GLY A 62 -6.15 5.74 6.56
N TYR A 63 -4.90 5.67 6.10
CA TYR A 63 -4.18 4.43 5.88
C TYR A 63 -2.86 4.47 6.63
N ILE A 64 -2.64 3.53 7.54
CA ILE A 64 -1.33 3.31 8.17
C ILE A 64 -0.66 2.12 7.50
N ASP A 65 0.63 2.28 7.18
CA ASP A 65 1.48 1.29 6.52
C ASP A 65 2.76 1.14 7.34
N VAL A 66 3.07 -0.09 7.73
CA VAL A 66 4.32 -0.46 8.38
C VAL A 66 5.04 -1.48 7.52
N GLY A 67 6.28 -1.19 7.17
CA GLY A 67 7.09 -2.08 6.34
C GLY A 67 8.47 -2.35 6.92
N PHE A 68 9.04 -3.47 6.50
CA PHE A 68 10.39 -3.90 6.86
C PHE A 68 11.05 -4.62 5.68
N ASN A 69 12.20 -4.11 5.24
CA ASN A 69 12.96 -4.64 4.12
C ASN A 69 14.41 -4.88 4.54
N TYR A 70 14.78 -6.13 4.79
CA TYR A 70 16.09 -6.48 5.36
C TYR A 70 16.80 -7.54 4.53
N GLU A 71 18.08 -7.31 4.25
CA GLU A 71 18.93 -8.28 3.56
C GLU A 71 19.28 -9.42 4.52
N VAL A 72 18.61 -10.56 4.37
CA VAL A 72 18.77 -11.73 5.23
C VAL A 72 19.93 -12.63 4.79
N ALA A 73 20.35 -12.52 3.54
CA ALA A 73 21.49 -13.20 2.94
C ALA A 73 21.98 -12.39 1.72
N PRO A 74 23.20 -12.62 1.20
CA PRO A 74 23.73 -11.85 0.08
C PRO A 74 22.76 -11.75 -1.11
N SER A 75 22.35 -10.51 -1.42
CA SER A 75 21.36 -10.12 -2.42
C SER A 75 19.95 -10.70 -2.25
N TYR A 76 19.62 -11.25 -1.08
CA TYR A 76 18.28 -11.70 -0.73
C TYR A 76 17.67 -10.80 0.34
N THR A 77 16.61 -10.08 -0.03
CA THR A 77 15.90 -9.16 0.86
C THR A 77 14.56 -9.77 1.25
N LEU A 78 14.33 -9.93 2.55
CA LEU A 78 13.00 -10.21 3.11
C LEU A 78 12.17 -8.91 3.07
N ASN A 79 10.99 -8.97 2.49
CA ASN A 79 10.06 -7.86 2.37
C ASN A 79 8.78 -8.14 3.17
N LEU A 80 8.53 -7.35 4.21
CA LEU A 80 7.32 -7.43 5.04
C LEU A 80 6.54 -6.12 4.93
N HIS A 81 5.22 -6.23 4.96
CA HIS A 81 4.30 -5.10 5.01
C HIS A 81 3.04 -5.49 5.77
N ALA A 82 2.55 -4.57 6.59
CA ALA A 82 1.24 -4.63 7.22
C ALA A 82 0.59 -3.24 7.16
N GLY A 83 -0.60 -3.18 6.59
CA GLY A 83 -1.37 -1.96 6.44
C GLY A 83 -2.75 -2.06 7.07
N HIS A 84 -3.31 -0.90 7.42
CA HIS A 84 -4.71 -0.79 7.84
C HIS A 84 -5.37 0.46 7.26
N GLN A 85 -6.42 0.25 6.46
CA GLN A 85 -7.29 1.28 5.92
C GLN A 85 -8.48 1.48 6.84
N ASN A 86 -8.59 2.68 7.40
CA ASN A 86 -9.83 3.17 8.00
C ASN A 86 -10.60 3.98 6.95
N VAL A 87 -11.82 3.55 6.64
CA VAL A 87 -12.72 4.28 5.76
C VAL A 87 -13.69 5.10 6.59
N LYS A 88 -13.55 6.42 6.52
CA LYS A 88 -14.34 7.36 7.32
C LYS A 88 -15.82 7.18 7.02
N ASN A 89 -16.63 7.17 8.08
CA ASN A 89 -18.08 6.99 8.04
C ASN A 89 -18.57 5.71 7.34
N ASN A 90 -17.68 4.73 7.13
CA ASN A 90 -18.02 3.47 6.50
C ASN A 90 -17.06 2.34 6.91
N SER A 91 -17.13 1.95 8.19
CA SER A 91 -16.19 0.97 8.79
C SER A 91 -16.23 -0.40 8.12
N ASP A 92 -17.33 -0.77 7.47
CA ASP A 92 -17.46 -2.07 6.79
C ASP A 92 -16.49 -2.20 5.60
N PHE A 93 -16.08 -1.07 5.01
CA PHE A 93 -15.05 -1.00 3.97
C PHE A 93 -13.64 -0.83 4.53
N SER A 94 -13.47 -0.75 5.86
CA SER A 94 -12.14 -0.75 6.46
C SER A 94 -11.54 -2.15 6.40
N TYR A 95 -10.22 -2.24 6.17
CA TYR A 95 -9.54 -3.53 6.03
C TYR A 95 -8.08 -3.43 6.47
N SER A 96 -7.50 -4.57 6.80
CA SER A 96 -6.06 -4.71 6.96
C SER A 96 -5.48 -5.52 5.81
N ASP A 97 -4.26 -5.22 5.39
CA ASP A 97 -3.58 -5.95 4.33
C ASP A 97 -2.14 -6.29 4.69
N TYR A 98 -1.64 -7.39 4.15
CA TYR A 98 -0.39 -7.98 4.56
C TYR A 98 0.37 -8.50 3.34
N LYS A 99 1.70 -8.41 3.40
CA LYS A 99 2.60 -9.00 2.42
C LYS A 99 3.81 -9.61 3.13
N ILE A 100 4.17 -10.81 2.68
CA ILE A 100 5.46 -11.43 2.94
C ILE A 100 6.07 -11.84 1.61
N GLY A 101 7.31 -11.44 1.37
CA GLY A 101 7.99 -11.76 0.14
C GLY A 101 9.50 -11.78 0.28
N VAL A 102 10.16 -12.28 -0.75
CA VAL A 102 11.60 -12.28 -0.88
C VAL A 102 11.95 -11.70 -2.25
N THR A 103 12.89 -10.77 -2.25
CA THR A 103 13.51 -10.22 -3.46
C THR A 103 14.92 -10.75 -3.59
N LYS A 104 15.28 -11.26 -4.77
CA LYS A 104 16.65 -11.60 -5.16
C LYS A 104 17.15 -10.61 -6.19
N ASP A 105 18.27 -9.96 -5.88
CA ASP A 105 19.03 -9.16 -6.83
C ASP A 105 20.13 -9.99 -7.48
N PHE A 106 20.16 -9.99 -8.81
CA PHE A 106 21.17 -10.65 -9.65
C PHE A 106 22.21 -9.66 -10.20
N GLY A 107 22.14 -8.39 -9.82
CA GLY A 107 23.03 -7.29 -10.25
C GLY A 107 22.65 -6.67 -11.59
N PHE A 108 22.03 -7.43 -12.50
CA PHE A 108 21.50 -6.93 -13.77
C PHE A 108 19.96 -7.00 -13.85
N MET A 109 19.33 -7.62 -12.87
CA MET A 109 17.88 -7.76 -12.73
C MET A 109 17.51 -8.12 -11.29
N THR A 110 16.28 -7.82 -10.90
CA THR A 110 15.68 -8.24 -9.64
C THR A 110 14.48 -9.15 -9.91
N VAL A 111 14.33 -10.17 -9.07
CA VAL A 111 13.17 -11.06 -9.04
C VAL A 111 12.56 -11.01 -7.65
N ALA A 112 11.27 -10.71 -7.55
CA ALA A 112 10.54 -10.70 -6.29
C ALA A 112 9.37 -11.67 -6.34
N LEU A 113 9.25 -12.49 -5.29
CA LEU A 113 8.11 -13.36 -5.06
C LEU A 113 7.45 -12.98 -3.74
N ALA A 114 6.14 -12.77 -3.73
CA ALA A 114 5.41 -12.39 -2.54
C ALA A 114 4.04 -13.07 -2.44
N ALA A 115 3.63 -13.39 -1.22
CA ALA A 115 2.25 -13.67 -0.87
C ALA A 115 1.61 -12.41 -0.29
N ILE A 116 0.40 -12.08 -0.75
CA ILE A 116 -0.37 -10.91 -0.32
C ILE A 116 -1.77 -11.34 0.11
N LYS A 117 -2.35 -10.66 1.10
CA LYS A 117 -3.74 -10.89 1.55
C LYS A 117 -4.32 -9.57 2.05
N ALA A 118 -5.62 -9.36 1.82
CA ALA A 118 -6.41 -8.38 2.57
C ALA A 118 -7.45 -9.10 3.45
N ASP A 119 -7.73 -8.54 4.62
CA ASP A 119 -8.68 -9.06 5.60
C ASP A 119 -10.00 -8.31 5.49
N THR A 120 -10.80 -8.71 4.50
CA THR A 120 -12.09 -8.10 4.19
C THR A 120 -12.92 -9.01 3.29
N ASP A 121 -14.23 -9.02 3.53
CA ASP A 121 -15.19 -9.77 2.73
C ASP A 121 -16.07 -8.88 1.85
N VAL A 122 -16.01 -7.56 2.02
CA VAL A 122 -16.92 -6.62 1.31
C VAL A 122 -16.43 -6.23 -0.07
N TYR A 123 -15.13 -6.37 -0.34
CA TYR A 123 -14.55 -6.07 -1.65
C TYR A 123 -14.69 -7.28 -2.58
N VAL A 124 -15.72 -7.23 -3.43
CA VAL A 124 -16.06 -8.28 -4.39
C VAL A 124 -16.10 -7.75 -5.83
N SER A 125 -15.81 -8.60 -6.80
CA SER A 125 -15.98 -8.30 -8.23
C SER A 125 -17.47 -8.14 -8.58
N PRO A 126 -17.81 -7.60 -9.76
CA PRO A 126 -19.19 -7.60 -10.27
C PRO A 126 -19.83 -9.00 -10.37
N SER A 127 -19.01 -10.05 -10.41
CA SER A 127 -19.43 -11.46 -10.40
C SER A 127 -19.46 -12.09 -9.00
N GLY A 128 -19.32 -11.28 -7.94
CA GLY A 128 -19.37 -11.72 -6.54
C GLY A 128 -18.12 -12.45 -6.04
N LYS A 129 -17.01 -12.41 -6.77
CA LYS A 129 -15.77 -13.05 -6.34
C LYS A 129 -15.01 -12.11 -5.40
N SER A 130 -14.62 -12.60 -4.22
CA SER A 130 -13.74 -11.84 -3.32
C SER A 130 -12.46 -11.40 -4.04
N LEU A 131 -12.16 -10.10 -3.92
CA LEU A 131 -10.96 -9.44 -4.42
C LEU A 131 -9.82 -9.46 -3.39
N ALA A 132 -10.12 -9.82 -2.14
CA ALA A 132 -9.18 -9.82 -1.02
C ALA A 132 -8.48 -11.17 -0.79
N LYS A 133 -8.70 -12.13 -1.69
CA LYS A 133 -8.12 -13.49 -1.60
C LYS A 133 -6.60 -13.42 -1.53
N THR A 134 -6.02 -14.40 -0.81
CA THR A 134 -4.56 -14.58 -0.82
C THR A 134 -4.07 -14.74 -2.25
N GLY A 135 -3.20 -13.83 -2.68
CA GLY A 135 -2.57 -13.80 -3.98
C GLY A 135 -1.08 -14.09 -3.88
N VAL A 136 -0.51 -14.59 -4.98
CA VAL A 136 0.94 -14.68 -5.15
C VAL A 136 1.34 -13.80 -6.33
N THR A 137 2.32 -12.95 -6.11
CA THR A 137 2.84 -12.04 -7.13
C THR A 137 4.29 -12.39 -7.43
N LEU A 138 4.62 -12.53 -8.72
CA LEU A 138 5.98 -12.64 -9.23
C LEU A 138 6.29 -11.37 -10.02
N ILE A 139 7.37 -10.68 -9.66
CA ILE A 139 7.86 -9.49 -10.36
C ILE A 139 9.26 -9.78 -10.88
N VAL A 140 9.50 -9.43 -12.14
CA VAL A 140 10.83 -9.42 -12.74
C VAL A 140 11.08 -8.00 -13.24
N ALA A 141 12.12 -7.36 -12.72
CA ALA A 141 12.46 -5.99 -13.08
C ALA A 141 13.93 -5.89 -13.49
N LYS A 142 14.18 -5.09 -14.53
CA LYS A 142 15.53 -4.71 -14.98
C LYS A 142 15.64 -3.20 -14.88
N THR A 143 16.61 -2.73 -14.12
CA THR A 143 16.96 -1.30 -14.04
C THR A 143 18.05 -1.05 -15.09
N PHE A 144 17.86 -0.02 -15.92
CA PHE A 144 18.79 0.38 -16.99
C PHE A 144 19.65 1.56 -16.56
#